data_AF-A0A1Y1UA13-F1
#
_entry.id   AF-A0A1Y1UA13-F1
#
_cell.length_a   1.000
_cell.length_b   1.000
_cell.length_c   1.000
_cell.angle_alpha   90.00
_cell.angle_beta   90.00
_cell.angle_gamma   90.00
#
_symmetry.space_group_name_H-M   'P 1'
#
loop_
_entity.id
_entity.type
_entity.pdbx_description
1 polymer ?
#
loop_
_entity_poly.entity_id
_entity_poly.type
_entity_poly.pdbx_seq_one_letter_code
_entity_poly.pdbx_strand_id
1 'polypeptide(L)'
;MDTIAKQSKDIQLQLLSMDKENRKLSSKLQPSDLRIRQTQQVTLTKSFMDTMNKYRDIQTKYQRKYKERMEKQYLVVNPNTTENEIARLLESGELGQVFAQELIEKSSKSTEAKAALQEVQERHQEIVKIEQTVLELQQLFIDMQVLVKNQGEIINQIEYQVVAANENTEKGVEELKEAVVYQVI
;
A
#
# COMPACT_ATOMS: atom_id res chain seq x y z
N MET A 1 1.62 16.73 -3.14
CA MET A 1 1.17 15.44 -2.55
C MET A 1 0.62 14.61 -3.67
N ASP A 2 1.09 13.39 -3.82
CA ASP A 2 0.50 12.42 -4.74
C ASP A 2 -0.99 12.22 -4.44
N THR A 3 -1.81 12.13 -5.49
CA THR A 3 -3.26 11.91 -5.39
C THR A 3 -3.57 10.69 -4.52
N ILE A 4 -2.74 9.65 -4.62
CA ILE A 4 -2.85 8.42 -3.82
C ILE A 4 -2.59 8.69 -2.35
N ALA A 5 -1.55 9.46 -2.00
CA ALA A 5 -1.24 9.79 -0.60
C ALA A 5 -2.38 10.56 0.07
N LYS A 6 -2.97 11.53 -0.65
CA LYS A 6 -4.12 12.29 -0.17
C LYS A 6 -5.33 11.38 0.06
N GLN A 7 -5.69 10.56 -0.94
CA GLN A 7 -6.82 9.61 -0.83
C GLN A 7 -6.60 8.59 0.30
N SER A 8 -5.37 8.11 0.46
CA SER A 8 -5.00 7.17 1.52
C SER A 8 -5.23 7.77 2.90
N LYS A 9 -4.84 9.04 3.08
CA LYS A 9 -5.04 9.77 4.33
C LYS A 9 -6.51 10.07 4.60
N ASP A 10 -7.29 10.41 3.57
CA ASP A 10 -8.73 10.63 3.71
C ASP A 10 -9.44 9.34 4.16
N ILE A 11 -9.13 8.19 3.53
CA ILE A 11 -9.68 6.88 3.92
C ILE A 11 -9.25 6.51 5.35
N GLN A 12 -7.98 6.73 5.70
CA GLN A 12 -7.46 6.49 7.05
C GLN A 12 -8.26 7.29 8.10
N LEU A 13 -8.52 8.57 7.85
CA LEU A 13 -9.31 9.43 8.74
C LEU A 13 -10.76 8.95 8.87
N GLN A 14 -11.36 8.49 7.77
CA GLN A 14 -12.71 7.93 7.78
C GLN A 14 -12.78 6.65 8.63
N LEU A 15 -11.82 5.72 8.47
CA LEU A 15 -11.76 4.49 9.27
C LEU A 15 -11.59 4.77 10.77
N LEU A 16 -10.75 5.76 11.12
CA LEU A 16 -10.58 6.22 12.50
C LEU A 16 -11.86 6.85 13.07
N SER A 17 -12.57 7.65 12.26
CA SER A 17 -13.86 8.22 12.66
C SER A 17 -14.90 7.14 12.91
N MET A 18 -14.97 6.13 12.02
CA MET A 18 -15.88 4.99 12.16
C MET A 18 -15.63 4.21 13.46
N ASP A 19 -14.37 3.93 13.80
CA ASP A 19 -14.02 3.28 15.09
C ASP A 19 -14.49 4.13 16.29
N LYS A 20 -14.21 5.44 16.25
CA LYS A 20 -14.62 6.36 17.33
C LYS A 20 -16.14 6.45 17.47
N GLU A 21 -16.87 6.47 16.36
CA GLU A 21 -18.33 6.46 16.35
C GLU A 21 -18.90 5.15 16.89
N ASN A 22 -18.35 4.01 16.45
CA ASN A 22 -18.76 2.70 16.95
C ASN A 22 -18.56 2.58 18.47
N ARG A 23 -17.45 3.09 19.02
CA ARG A 23 -17.24 3.15 20.47
C ARG A 23 -18.27 4.01 21.19
N LYS A 24 -18.64 5.17 20.64
CA LYS A 24 -19.67 6.05 21.23
C LYS A 24 -21.08 5.46 21.17
N LEU A 25 -21.38 4.72 20.12
CA LEU A 25 -22.69 4.12 19.88
C LEU A 25 -22.85 2.77 20.59
N SER A 26 -21.78 2.22 21.16
CA SER A 26 -21.78 0.92 21.85
C SER A 26 -22.83 0.80 22.97
N SER A 27 -23.14 1.90 23.66
CA SER A 27 -24.17 1.93 24.71
C SER A 27 -25.55 2.37 24.23
N LYS A 28 -25.70 2.73 22.95
CA LYS A 28 -26.94 3.30 22.38
C LYS A 28 -27.60 2.44 21.32
N LEU A 29 -26.83 1.59 20.64
CA LEU A 29 -27.32 0.71 19.58
C LEU A 29 -27.67 -0.68 20.11
N GLN A 30 -28.56 -1.35 19.39
CA GLN A 30 -28.76 -2.78 19.57
C GLN A 30 -27.45 -3.54 19.30
N PRO A 31 -27.16 -4.62 20.06
CA PRO A 31 -25.93 -5.40 19.88
C PRO A 31 -25.73 -5.91 18.44
N SER A 32 -26.81 -6.24 17.73
CA SER A 32 -26.79 -6.66 16.32
C SER A 32 -26.27 -5.56 15.39
N ASP A 33 -26.77 -4.33 15.54
CA ASP A 33 -26.45 -3.20 14.67
C ASP A 33 -25.02 -2.70 14.92
N LEU A 34 -24.62 -2.68 16.19
CA LEU A 34 -23.25 -2.37 16.57
C LEU A 34 -22.25 -3.37 15.96
N ARG A 35 -22.59 -4.67 16.02
CA ARG A 35 -21.75 -5.74 15.46
C ARG A 35 -21.62 -5.62 13.94
N ILE A 36 -22.69 -5.30 13.22
CA ILE A 36 -22.63 -5.07 11.76
C ILE A 36 -21.68 -3.92 11.44
N ARG A 37 -21.79 -2.79 12.15
CA ARG A 37 -20.91 -1.63 11.95
C ARG A 37 -19.44 -1.92 12.26
N GLN A 38 -19.17 -2.66 13.35
CA GLN A 38 -17.82 -3.11 13.69
C GLN A 38 -17.26 -4.04 12.61
N THR A 39 -18.07 -4.98 12.13
CA THR A 39 -17.68 -5.92 11.06
C THR A 39 -17.32 -5.19 9.76
N GLN A 40 -18.12 -4.20 9.36
CA GLN A 40 -17.83 -3.38 8.19
C GLN A 40 -16.53 -2.59 8.35
N GLN A 41 -16.34 -1.94 9.51
CA GLN A 41 -15.12 -1.18 9.80
C GLN A 41 -13.87 -2.07 9.74
N VAL A 42 -13.96 -3.29 10.29
CA VAL A 42 -12.87 -4.28 10.25
C VAL A 42 -12.56 -4.73 8.82
N THR A 43 -13.58 -5.08 8.06
CA THR A 43 -13.44 -5.57 6.68
C THR A 43 -12.83 -4.50 5.78
N LEU A 44 -13.30 -3.26 5.90
CA LEU A 44 -12.77 -2.11 5.16
C LEU A 44 -11.32 -1.81 5.56
N THR A 45 -11.00 -1.88 6.86
CA THR A 45 -9.63 -1.68 7.35
C THR A 45 -8.67 -2.73 6.79
N LYS A 46 -9.06 -4.01 6.77
CA LYS A 46 -8.26 -5.09 6.18
C LYS A 46 -8.05 -4.87 4.68
N SER A 47 -9.12 -4.63 3.93
CA SER A 47 -9.05 -4.38 2.48
C SER A 47 -8.16 -3.18 2.11
N PHE A 48 -8.25 -2.10 2.90
CA PHE A 48 -7.41 -0.92 2.74
C PHE A 48 -5.93 -1.25 2.97
N MET A 49 -5.61 -1.94 4.06
CA MET A 49 -4.24 -2.35 4.39
C MET A 49 -3.64 -3.30 3.35
N ASP A 50 -4.43 -4.25 2.84
CA ASP A 50 -4.01 -5.15 1.77
C ASP A 50 -3.70 -4.38 0.48
N THR A 51 -4.52 -3.38 0.14
CA THR A 51 -4.30 -2.52 -1.02
C THR A 51 -3.04 -1.66 -0.87
N MET A 52 -2.83 -1.08 0.32
CA MET A 52 -1.63 -0.29 0.60
C MET A 52 -0.35 -1.13 0.63
N ASN A 53 -0.42 -2.38 1.09
CA ASN A 53 0.71 -3.31 1.01
C ASN A 53 1.07 -3.61 -0.44
N LYS A 54 0.08 -3.89 -1.30
CA LYS A 54 0.30 -4.08 -2.74
C LYS A 54 0.92 -2.83 -3.37
N TYR A 55 0.44 -1.64 -3.01
CA TYR A 55 0.98 -0.38 -3.51
C TYR A 55 2.44 -0.18 -3.10
N ARG A 56 2.78 -0.41 -1.82
CA ARG A 56 4.16 -0.40 -1.33
C ARG A 56 5.04 -1.37 -2.12
N ASP A 57 4.60 -2.60 -2.33
CA ASP A 57 5.38 -3.61 -3.05
C ASP A 57 5.62 -3.21 -4.52
N ILE A 58 4.65 -2.54 -5.17
CA ILE A 58 4.83 -1.97 -6.51
C ILE A 58 5.86 -0.84 -6.49
N GLN A 59 5.79 0.07 -5.52
CA GLN A 59 6.72 1.18 -5.37
C GLN A 59 8.16 0.68 -5.14
N THR A 60 8.36 -0.30 -4.24
CA THR A 60 9.67 -0.92 -4.01
C THR A 60 10.19 -1.64 -5.26
N LYS A 61 9.33 -2.34 -6.00
CA LYS A 61 9.71 -2.97 -7.28
C LYS A 61 10.14 -1.94 -8.32
N TYR A 62 9.45 -0.80 -8.39
CA TYR A 62 9.81 0.29 -9.30
C TYR A 62 11.17 0.90 -8.92
N GLN A 63 11.38 1.22 -7.63
CA GLN A 63 12.65 1.72 -7.11
C GLN A 63 13.82 0.77 -7.44
N ARG A 64 13.63 -0.54 -7.30
CA ARG A 64 14.66 -1.53 -7.66
C ARG A 64 14.95 -1.54 -9.16
N LYS A 65 13.92 -1.65 -10.01
CA LYS A 65 14.10 -1.64 -11.49
C LYS A 65 14.78 -0.37 -11.98
N TYR A 66 14.47 0.74 -11.34
CA TYR A 66 15.10 2.01 -11.62
C TYR A 66 16.58 1.99 -11.31
N LYS A 67 16.95 1.53 -10.09
CA LYS A 67 18.35 1.45 -9.66
C LYS A 67 19.18 0.62 -10.64
N GLU A 68 18.66 -0.53 -11.06
CA GLU A 68 19.29 -1.38 -12.07
C GLU A 68 19.46 -0.69 -13.44
N ARG A 69 18.48 0.11 -13.88
CA ARG A 69 18.59 0.88 -15.14
C ARG A 69 19.62 2.00 -15.04
N MET A 70 19.64 2.69 -13.91
CA MET A 70 20.58 3.77 -13.64
C MET A 70 22.01 3.28 -13.59
N GLU A 71 22.26 2.16 -12.91
CA GLU A 71 23.57 1.50 -12.87
C GLU A 71 24.06 1.18 -14.29
N LYS A 72 23.19 0.62 -15.15
CA LYS A 72 23.54 0.34 -16.56
C LYS A 72 23.85 1.61 -17.35
N GLN A 73 23.01 2.64 -17.23
CA GLN A 73 23.21 3.90 -17.95
C GLN A 73 24.51 4.59 -17.53
N TYR A 74 24.83 4.50 -16.24
CA TYR A 74 26.03 5.08 -15.67
C TYR A 74 27.29 4.34 -16.14
N LEU A 75 27.29 2.99 -16.13
CA LEU A 75 28.40 2.17 -16.62
C LEU A 75 28.70 2.36 -18.12
N VAL A 76 27.70 2.71 -18.94
CA VAL A 76 27.90 3.05 -20.36
C VAL A 76 28.75 4.31 -20.52
N VAL A 77 28.58 5.30 -19.62
CA VAL A 77 29.30 6.58 -19.66
C VAL A 77 30.62 6.52 -18.87
N ASN A 78 30.64 5.79 -17.76
CA ASN A 78 31.83 5.56 -16.96
C ASN A 78 32.04 4.07 -16.63
N PRO A 79 32.78 3.33 -17.49
CA PRO A 79 33.01 1.91 -17.31
C PRO A 79 33.86 1.52 -16.08
N ASN A 80 34.56 2.48 -15.46
CA ASN A 80 35.51 2.22 -14.39
C ASN A 80 34.90 2.37 -12.98
N THR A 81 33.62 2.70 -12.88
CA THR A 81 32.99 2.98 -11.59
C THR A 81 32.51 1.71 -10.91
N THR A 82 32.83 1.58 -9.62
CA THR A 82 32.37 0.47 -8.79
C THR A 82 30.89 0.59 -8.41
N GLU A 83 30.18 -0.53 -8.27
CA GLU A 83 28.76 -0.56 -7.82
C GLU A 83 28.52 0.21 -6.52
N ASN A 84 29.47 0.15 -5.57
CA ASN A 84 29.39 0.86 -4.30
C ASN A 84 29.40 2.39 -4.47
N GLU A 85 30.08 2.90 -5.49
CA GLU A 85 30.16 4.32 -5.77
C GLU A 85 28.87 4.80 -6.45
N ILE A 86 28.31 4.01 -7.37
CA ILE A 86 27.01 4.28 -7.99
C ILE A 86 25.89 4.29 -6.92
N ALA A 87 25.91 3.33 -6.00
CA ALA A 87 24.95 3.27 -4.90
C ALA A 87 25.02 4.52 -3.99
N ARG A 88 26.24 4.97 -3.65
CA ARG A 88 26.44 6.21 -2.87
C ARG A 88 25.93 7.45 -3.60
N LEU A 89 26.22 7.56 -4.90
CA LEU A 89 25.78 8.69 -5.72
C LEU A 89 24.25 8.72 -5.86
N LEU A 90 23.61 7.53 -5.96
CA LEU A 90 22.15 7.40 -5.98
C LEU A 90 21.53 7.88 -4.67
N GLU A 91 22.15 7.52 -3.55
CA GLU A 91 21.67 7.81 -2.19
C GLU A 91 21.95 9.27 -1.77
N SER A 92 23.06 9.86 -2.24
CA SER A 92 23.38 11.28 -2.00
C SER A 92 22.58 12.24 -2.88
N GLY A 93 21.95 11.74 -3.96
CA GLY A 93 21.27 12.57 -4.96
C GLY A 93 22.22 13.40 -5.83
N GLU A 94 23.54 13.23 -5.66
CA GLU A 94 24.57 13.96 -6.41
C GLU A 94 24.86 13.32 -7.78
N LEU A 95 24.26 12.16 -8.06
CA LEU A 95 24.47 11.43 -9.30
C LEU A 95 24.19 12.28 -10.54
N GLY A 96 23.20 13.16 -10.50
CA GLY A 96 22.92 14.09 -11.60
C GLY A 96 24.03 15.12 -11.84
N GLN A 97 24.73 15.57 -10.80
CA GLN A 97 25.85 16.51 -10.92
C GLN A 97 27.13 15.81 -11.35
N VAL A 98 27.46 14.67 -10.74
CA VAL A 98 28.64 13.87 -11.10
C VAL A 98 28.54 13.37 -12.54
N PHE A 99 27.36 12.89 -12.93
CA PHE A 99 27.11 12.47 -14.32
C PHE A 99 27.18 13.64 -15.30
N ALA A 100 26.67 14.82 -14.95
CA ALA A 100 26.81 16.02 -15.77
C ALA A 100 28.27 16.42 -15.94
N GLN A 101 29.05 16.37 -14.86
CA GLN A 101 30.45 16.78 -14.85
C GLN A 101 31.33 15.82 -15.66
N GLU A 102 31.15 14.50 -15.49
CA GLU A 102 31.86 13.50 -16.27
C GLU A 102 31.47 13.52 -17.76
N LEU A 103 30.21 13.83 -18.07
CA LEU A 103 29.76 14.01 -19.46
C LEU A 103 30.36 15.24 -20.12
N ILE A 104 30.48 16.35 -19.38
CA ILE A 104 31.12 17.59 -19.87
C ILE A 104 32.62 17.37 -20.08
N GLU A 105 33.29 16.67 -19.16
CA GLU A 105 34.72 16.35 -19.27
C GLU A 105 35.03 15.36 -20.40
N LYS A 106 34.22 14.30 -20.56
CA LYS A 106 34.47 13.24 -21.56
C LYS A 106 33.89 13.56 -22.95
N SER A 107 32.86 14.39 -23.06
CA SER A 107 32.15 14.59 -24.33
C SER A 107 31.60 16.02 -24.48
N SER A 108 32.43 16.91 -25.03
CA SER A 108 32.01 18.26 -25.41
C SER A 108 30.99 18.31 -26.58
N LYS A 109 30.57 17.17 -27.18
CA LYS A 109 29.84 17.18 -28.48
C LYS A 109 28.78 16.10 -28.77
N SER A 110 28.31 15.28 -27.83
CA SER A 110 27.24 14.31 -28.15
C SER A 110 25.85 14.76 -27.68
N THR A 111 24.91 14.92 -28.61
CA THR A 111 23.48 15.14 -28.32
C THR A 111 22.88 13.99 -27.51
N GLU A 112 23.39 12.77 -27.67
CA GLU A 112 22.94 11.57 -26.94
C GLU A 112 23.34 11.63 -25.46
N ALA A 113 24.52 12.18 -25.16
CA ALA A 113 24.97 12.38 -23.78
C ALA A 113 24.06 13.36 -23.00
N LYS A 114 23.66 14.46 -23.65
CA LYS A 114 22.71 15.43 -23.06
C LYS A 114 21.33 14.81 -22.82
N ALA A 115 20.85 14.00 -23.77
CA ALA A 115 19.59 13.28 -23.62
C ALA A 115 19.64 12.27 -22.46
N ALA A 116 20.74 11.53 -22.32
CA ALA A 116 20.95 10.60 -21.21
C ALA A 116 20.99 11.33 -19.86
N LEU A 117 21.66 12.48 -19.77
CA LEU A 117 21.71 13.28 -18.54
C LEU A 117 20.32 13.78 -18.13
N GLN A 118 19.54 14.30 -19.08
CA GLN A 118 18.19 14.76 -18.81
C GLN A 118 17.31 13.60 -18.35
N GLU A 119 17.39 12.45 -19.02
CA GLU A 119 16.66 11.25 -18.60
C GLU A 119 17.03 10.87 -17.17
N VAL A 120 18.32 10.83 -16.81
CA VAL A 120 18.81 10.54 -15.46
C VAL A 120 18.25 11.51 -14.41
N GLN A 121 18.21 12.81 -14.71
CA GLN A 121 17.69 13.82 -13.78
C GLN A 121 16.18 13.69 -13.55
N GLU A 122 15.39 13.55 -14.62
CA GLU A 122 13.94 13.36 -14.52
C GLU A 122 13.61 12.08 -13.73
N ARG A 123 14.32 11.01 -14.06
CA ARG A 123 14.31 9.72 -13.37
C ARG A 123 14.63 9.86 -11.87
N HIS A 124 15.65 10.64 -11.52
CA HIS A 124 16.03 10.82 -10.11
C HIS A 124 14.94 11.54 -9.33
N GLN A 125 14.32 12.57 -9.92
CA GLN A 125 13.18 13.24 -9.30
C GLN A 125 11.98 12.30 -9.08
N GLU A 126 11.76 11.32 -9.95
CA GLU A 126 10.76 10.29 -9.73
C GLU A 126 11.10 9.41 -8.52
N ILE A 127 12.36 8.99 -8.36
CA ILE A 127 12.79 8.19 -7.21
C ILE A 127 12.57 8.92 -5.89
N VAL A 128 12.95 10.19 -5.81
CA VAL A 128 12.77 10.99 -4.60
C VAL A 128 11.28 11.04 -4.20
N LYS A 129 10.37 11.15 -5.17
CA LYS A 129 8.91 11.08 -4.92
C LYS A 129 8.48 9.70 -4.43
N ILE A 130 9.06 8.64 -4.96
CA ILE A 130 8.76 7.26 -4.54
C ILE A 130 9.23 7.04 -3.11
N GLU A 131 10.44 7.48 -2.76
CA GLU A 131 10.97 7.39 -1.39
C GLU A 131 10.08 8.14 -0.41
N GLN A 132 9.66 9.35 -0.77
CA GLN A 132 8.70 10.11 0.03
C GLN A 132 7.37 9.34 0.20
N THR A 133 6.85 8.75 -0.88
CA THR A 133 5.63 7.94 -0.84
C THR A 133 5.79 6.70 0.05
N VAL A 134 6.93 6.01 -0.01
CA VAL A 134 7.22 4.84 0.82
C VAL A 134 7.27 5.23 2.30
N LEU A 135 7.87 6.36 2.64
CA LEU A 135 7.88 6.90 4.00
C LEU A 135 6.46 7.26 4.48
N GLU A 136 5.66 7.89 3.64
CA GLU A 136 4.26 8.22 3.94
C GLU A 136 3.42 6.95 4.17
N LEU A 137 3.62 5.91 3.35
CA LEU A 137 2.97 4.60 3.55
C LEU A 137 3.42 3.94 4.85
N GLN A 138 4.71 4.04 5.20
CA GLN A 138 5.23 3.50 6.45
C GLN A 138 4.58 4.16 7.67
N GLN A 139 4.43 5.49 7.66
CA GLN A 139 3.71 6.21 8.71
C GLN A 139 2.25 5.75 8.77
N LEU A 140 1.59 5.63 7.62
CA LEU A 140 0.22 5.13 7.54
C LEU A 140 0.08 3.73 8.17
N PHE A 141 1.03 2.83 7.92
CA PHE A 141 1.03 1.50 8.55
C PHE A 141 1.17 1.57 10.06
N ILE A 142 2.03 2.45 10.59
CA ILE A 142 2.22 2.64 12.03
C ILE A 142 0.91 3.12 12.68
N ASP A 143 0.27 4.13 12.09
CA ASP A 143 -0.98 4.69 12.59
C ASP A 143 -2.11 3.65 12.56
N MET A 144 -2.15 2.82 11.51
CA MET A 144 -3.17 1.78 11.34
C MET A 144 -2.92 0.54 12.20
N GLN A 145 -1.69 0.30 12.68
CA GLN A 145 -1.41 -0.82 13.61
C GLN A 145 -2.20 -0.71 14.92
N VAL A 146 -2.48 0.51 15.39
CA VAL A 146 -3.32 0.75 16.58
C VAL A 146 -4.76 0.28 16.36
N LEU A 147 -5.27 0.49 15.15
CA LEU A 147 -6.59 0.00 14.76
C LEU A 147 -6.58 -1.53 14.64
N VAL A 148 -5.60 -2.11 13.95
CA VAL A 148 -5.56 -3.57 13.67
C VAL A 148 -5.34 -4.40 14.94
N LYS A 149 -4.49 -3.95 15.87
CA LYS A 149 -4.20 -4.69 17.12
C LYS A 149 -5.44 -4.91 17.99
N ASN A 150 -6.38 -3.95 17.98
CA ASN A 150 -7.64 -4.07 18.72
C ASN A 150 -8.71 -4.90 17.97
N GLN A 151 -8.50 -5.21 16.69
CA GLN A 151 -9.49 -5.87 15.82
C GLN A 151 -9.26 -7.38 15.67
N GLY A 152 -8.12 -7.93 16.10
CA GLY A 152 -7.80 -9.35 15.95
C GLY A 152 -8.81 -10.31 16.62
N GLU A 153 -9.36 -9.92 17.77
CA GLU A 153 -10.43 -10.68 18.44
C GLU A 153 -11.76 -10.63 17.66
N ILE A 154 -12.08 -9.47 17.08
CA ILE A 154 -13.32 -9.27 16.32
C ILE A 154 -13.28 -10.06 15.00
N ILE A 155 -12.13 -10.14 14.32
CA ILE A 155 -11.97 -10.94 13.09
C ILE A 155 -12.26 -12.42 13.33
N ASN A 156 -11.70 -13.00 14.39
CA ASN A 156 -11.94 -14.41 14.73
C ASN A 156 -13.42 -14.66 15.06
N GLN A 157 -14.06 -13.70 15.74
CA GLN A 157 -15.49 -13.76 16.01
C GLN A 157 -16.33 -13.60 14.74
N ILE A 158 -15.89 -12.84 13.75
CA ILE A 158 -16.57 -12.69 12.44
C ILE A 158 -16.52 -13.99 11.65
N GLU A 159 -15.35 -14.62 11.51
CA GLU A 159 -15.23 -15.93 10.84
C GLU A 159 -16.18 -16.93 11.48
N TYR A 160 -16.19 -16.99 12.81
CA TYR A 160 -17.11 -17.84 13.56
C TYR A 160 -18.58 -17.52 13.28
N GLN A 161 -18.96 -16.24 13.25
CA GLN A 161 -20.37 -15.82 13.05
C GLN A 161 -20.85 -15.97 11.60
N VAL A 162 -19.97 -15.80 10.60
CA VAL A 162 -20.29 -16.06 9.19
C VAL A 162 -20.46 -17.56 8.97
N VAL A 163 -19.59 -18.38 9.55
CA VAL A 163 -19.74 -19.85 9.53
C VAL A 163 -21.05 -20.25 10.20
N ALA A 164 -21.33 -19.74 11.40
CA ALA A 164 -22.57 -20.04 12.12
C ALA A 164 -23.83 -19.56 11.37
N ALA A 165 -23.79 -18.39 10.72
CA ALA A 165 -24.89 -17.91 9.91
C ALA A 165 -25.14 -18.82 8.70
N ASN A 166 -24.07 -19.23 8.00
CA ASN A 166 -24.16 -20.15 6.88
C ASN A 166 -24.77 -21.50 7.30
N GLU A 167 -24.27 -22.09 8.38
CA GLU A 167 -24.79 -23.33 8.98
C GLU A 167 -26.28 -23.22 9.37
N ASN A 168 -26.69 -22.09 9.95
CA ASN A 168 -28.09 -21.86 10.33
C ASN A 168 -29.01 -21.76 9.11
N THR A 169 -28.58 -21.09 8.03
CA THR A 169 -29.34 -21.07 6.77
C THR A 169 -29.41 -22.44 6.12
N GLU A 170 -28.33 -23.21 6.15
CA GLU A 170 -28.29 -24.56 5.57
C GLU A 170 -29.26 -25.50 6.30
N LYS A 171 -29.27 -25.46 7.64
CA LYS A 171 -30.26 -26.17 8.46
C LYS A 171 -31.68 -25.68 8.20
N GLY A 172 -31.90 -24.36 8.11
CA GLY A 172 -33.22 -23.82 7.78
C GLY A 172 -33.73 -24.28 6.41
N VAL A 173 -32.84 -24.47 5.44
CA VAL A 173 -33.19 -25.04 4.13
C VAL A 173 -33.55 -26.53 4.25
N GLU A 174 -32.86 -27.31 5.08
CA GLU A 174 -33.23 -28.72 5.35
C GLU A 174 -34.58 -28.82 6.05
N GLU A 175 -34.81 -28.04 7.10
CA GLU A 175 -36.09 -28.01 7.83
C GLU A 175 -37.25 -27.61 6.91
N LEU A 176 -37.05 -26.66 5.99
CA LEU A 176 -38.05 -26.29 5.00
C LEU A 176 -38.33 -27.42 4.00
N LYS A 177 -37.32 -28.20 3.60
CA LYS A 177 -37.53 -29.38 2.74
C LYS A 177 -38.36 -30.44 3.45
N GLU A 178 -38.05 -30.73 4.71
CA GLU A 178 -38.85 -31.66 5.51
C GLU A 178 -40.28 -31.16 5.71
N ALA A 179 -40.46 -29.88 6.04
CA ALA A 179 -41.78 -29.28 6.21
C ALA A 179 -42.66 -29.40 4.95
N VAL A 180 -42.08 -29.23 3.76
CA VAL A 180 -42.79 -29.43 2.48
C VAL A 180 -43.24 -30.88 2.31
N VAL A 181 -42.43 -31.86 2.72
CA VAL A 181 -42.81 -33.29 2.66
C VAL A 181 -43.97 -33.59 3.61
N TYR A 182 -43.94 -33.04 4.83
CA TYR A 182 -45.03 -33.20 5.80
C TYR A 182 -46.32 -32.46 5.40
N GLN A 183 -46.25 -31.43 4.55
CA GLN A 183 -47.42 -30.67 4.09
C GLN A 183 -48.21 -31.38 2.97
N VAL A 184 -47.65 -32.45 2.39
CA VAL A 184 -48.24 -33.24 1.28
C VAL A 184 -48.88 -34.56 1.77
N ILE A 185 -48.83 -34.82 3.09
CA ILE A 185 -49.48 -35.95 3.77
C ILE A 185 -50.71 -35.43 4.51
#